data_AF-A0A448XSF5-F1
#
_entry.id   AF-A0A448XSF5-F1
#
_cell.length_a   1.000
_cell.length_b   1.000
_cell.length_c   1.000
_cell.angle_alpha   90.00
_cell.angle_beta   90.00
_cell.angle_gamma   90.00
#
_symmetry.space_group_name_H-M   'P 1'
#
loop_
_entity.id
_entity.type
_entity.pdbx_description
1 polymer ?
#
loop_
_entity_poly.entity_id
_entity_poly.type
_entity_poly.pdbx_seq_one_letter_code
_entity_poly.pdbx_strand_id
1 'polypeptide(L)'
;MISQRRGLKLVETKEIEYIAPTKFNFVRYGYPFYQSWDNTSKRFSENSKIIVVEGNVCTGKGHVAQKLAEAFGMYYFSDCTDDDIYTFKLPQGDFDLRSHNHALPDFAKYYTTSMFWNDKDPIKNGKPLYLQIQYFARRYFSYTKAKCMLFNTGQGSVLERSPFSDFVFAQALNHCGLLSDYALDWFMYNHASTVRSIWRPHVVVYLRTPLSMIREEIKKRNVPWQTNAHNLTDKFITSYTSLLEKNYLEPISKISQVFVIDRSTTEIYDEEDMRIQMERLTDFELDGKGLLKDDIKFLEWRDNTHRETPSKRARWFRSVIKNFRKRVYLSGVYGTKL
;
A
#
# COMPACT_ATOMS: atom_id res chain seq x y z
N MET A 1 -26.35 -23.77 17.51
CA MET A 1 -25.47 -23.41 16.38
C MET A 1 -24.50 -22.35 16.86
N ILE A 2 -23.23 -22.72 17.06
CA ILE A 2 -22.17 -21.76 17.39
C ILE A 2 -21.97 -20.93 16.12
N SER A 3 -22.43 -19.68 16.11
CA SER A 3 -22.06 -18.71 15.08
C SER A 3 -20.54 -18.64 15.05
N GLN A 4 -19.92 -19.27 14.05
CA GLN A 4 -18.51 -19.03 13.74
C GLN A 4 -18.41 -17.53 13.42
N ARG A 5 -17.84 -16.76 14.36
CA ARG A 5 -17.61 -15.34 14.14
C ARG A 5 -16.60 -15.20 13.02
N ARG A 6 -17.09 -14.87 11.83
CA ARG A 6 -16.29 -14.52 10.65
C ARG A 6 -15.39 -13.31 10.97
N GLY A 7 -14.15 -13.31 10.48
CA GLY A 7 -13.21 -12.21 10.77
C GLY A 7 -13.44 -10.96 9.91
N LEU A 8 -14.15 -11.09 8.79
CA LEU A 8 -14.71 -10.00 7.99
C LEU A 8 -16.19 -10.29 7.72
N LYS A 9 -16.97 -9.25 7.45
CA LYS A 9 -18.40 -9.34 7.11
C LYS A 9 -18.66 -8.64 5.79
N LEU A 10 -19.43 -9.26 4.90
CA LEU A 10 -19.87 -8.61 3.67
C LEU A 10 -20.92 -7.53 4.00
N VAL A 11 -20.95 -6.45 3.23
CA VAL A 11 -21.97 -5.40 3.40
C VAL A 11 -23.37 -5.95 3.16
N GLU A 12 -23.50 -6.91 2.23
CA GLU A 12 -24.76 -7.54 1.86
C GLU A 12 -25.44 -8.28 3.02
N THR A 13 -24.67 -8.82 3.97
CA THR A 13 -25.25 -9.53 5.12
C THR A 13 -25.94 -8.56 6.09
N LYS A 14 -25.67 -7.25 6.00
CA LYS A 14 -26.19 -6.20 6.90
C LYS A 14 -25.90 -6.47 8.39
N GLU A 15 -24.90 -7.30 8.69
CA GLU A 15 -24.49 -7.66 10.05
C GLU A 15 -23.45 -6.70 10.64
N ILE A 16 -23.08 -5.64 9.90
CA ILE A 16 -22.04 -4.70 10.29
C ILE A 16 -22.66 -3.58 11.11
N GLU A 17 -22.33 -3.53 12.40
CA GLU A 17 -22.69 -2.43 13.27
C GLU A 17 -21.63 -1.32 13.14
N TYR A 18 -21.98 -0.24 12.46
CA TYR A 18 -21.12 0.95 12.37
C TYR A 18 -21.38 1.87 13.56
N ILE A 19 -20.32 2.16 14.30
CA ILE A 19 -20.36 3.18 15.35
C ILE A 19 -20.13 4.54 14.68
N ALA A 20 -20.98 5.53 14.99
CA ALA A 20 -20.89 6.84 14.38
C ALA A 20 -19.49 7.45 14.58
N PRO A 21 -18.85 7.98 13.51
CA PRO A 21 -17.56 8.61 13.63
C PRO A 21 -17.67 9.82 14.55
N THR A 22 -16.56 10.21 15.19
CA THR A 22 -16.59 11.41 16.03
C THR A 22 -16.93 12.64 15.19
N LYS A 23 -17.55 13.64 15.81
CA LYS A 23 -17.79 14.94 15.16
C LYS A 23 -16.50 15.65 14.72
N PHE A 24 -15.34 15.25 15.25
CA PHE A 24 -14.07 15.89 14.94
C PHE A 24 -13.45 15.33 13.65
N ASN A 25 -13.15 16.20 12.70
CA ASN A 25 -12.50 15.82 11.44
C ASN A 25 -10.98 15.67 11.60
N PHE A 26 -10.56 14.50 12.04
CA PHE A 26 -9.14 14.18 12.21
C PHE A 26 -8.34 14.09 10.91
N VAL A 27 -9.00 13.87 9.76
CA VAL A 27 -8.31 13.83 8.47
C VAL A 27 -7.77 15.21 8.12
N ARG A 28 -8.58 16.24 8.37
CA ARG A 28 -8.22 17.64 8.11
C ARG A 28 -7.30 18.23 9.17
N TYR A 29 -7.62 18.02 10.45
CA TYR A 29 -6.93 18.70 11.55
C TYR A 29 -5.83 17.88 12.21
N GLY A 30 -5.64 16.63 11.78
CA GLY A 30 -4.75 15.68 12.44
C GLY A 30 -5.26 15.33 13.84
N TYR A 31 -4.41 14.67 14.63
CA TYR A 31 -4.77 14.25 15.98
C TYR A 31 -4.28 15.28 17.02
N PRO A 32 -5.18 16.09 17.62
CA PRO A 32 -4.77 17.09 18.59
C PRO A 32 -4.40 16.45 19.93
N PHE A 33 -3.46 17.06 20.65
CA PHE A 33 -2.92 16.50 21.90
C PHE A 33 -4.00 16.23 22.96
N TYR A 34 -5.00 17.10 23.09
CA TYR A 34 -6.07 16.93 24.08
C TYR A 34 -6.97 15.72 23.82
N GLN A 35 -7.02 15.21 22.58
CA GLN A 35 -7.71 13.96 22.26
C GLN A 35 -6.87 12.72 22.55
N SER A 36 -5.64 12.83 23.09
CA SER A 36 -4.81 11.65 23.44
C SER A 36 -5.43 10.70 24.45
N TRP A 37 -6.51 11.09 25.11
CA TRP A 37 -7.30 10.27 26.04
C TRP A 37 -8.45 9.51 25.37
N ASP A 38 -8.71 9.78 24.09
CA ASP A 38 -9.77 9.14 23.32
C ASP A 38 -9.42 7.68 22.97
N ASN A 39 -10.36 6.78 23.25
CA ASN A 39 -10.19 5.36 23.00
C ASN A 39 -10.69 4.99 21.60
N THR A 40 -9.78 5.00 20.63
CA THR A 40 -10.06 4.72 19.21
C THR A 40 -10.64 3.33 18.95
N SER A 41 -10.36 2.33 19.78
CA SER A 41 -10.87 0.96 19.58
C SER A 41 -12.37 0.85 19.76
N LYS A 42 -13.00 1.82 20.45
CA LYS A 42 -14.46 1.90 20.57
C LYS A 42 -15.17 2.12 19.24
N ARG A 43 -14.45 2.47 18.17
CA ARG A 43 -15.00 2.69 16.83
C ARG A 43 -14.84 1.48 15.93
N PHE A 44 -14.09 0.47 16.39
CA PHE A 44 -13.71 -0.64 15.53
C PHE A 44 -14.88 -1.61 15.41
N SER A 45 -15.24 -1.93 14.18
CA SER A 45 -16.08 -3.05 13.80
C SER A 45 -15.20 -4.22 13.32
N GLU A 46 -15.81 -5.33 12.95
CA GLU A 46 -15.11 -6.49 12.40
C GLU A 46 -14.31 -6.10 11.14
N ASN A 47 -14.89 -5.22 10.31
CA ASN A 47 -14.29 -4.71 9.07
C ASN A 47 -13.29 -3.57 9.28
N SER A 48 -12.96 -3.21 10.52
CA SER A 48 -11.88 -2.27 10.84
C SER A 48 -10.51 -2.91 10.62
N LYS A 49 -10.21 -3.26 9.38
CA LYS A 49 -9.01 -3.96 8.95
C LYS A 49 -8.33 -3.19 7.82
N ILE A 50 -7.03 -3.45 7.65
CA ILE A 50 -6.22 -2.93 6.55
C ILE A 50 -5.86 -4.10 5.66
N ILE A 51 -6.34 -4.05 4.43
CA ILE A 51 -6.09 -5.03 3.39
C ILE A 51 -5.18 -4.39 2.35
N VAL A 52 -4.16 -5.11 1.92
CA VAL A 52 -3.28 -4.67 0.83
C VAL A 52 -3.36 -5.69 -0.29
N VAL A 53 -3.57 -5.21 -1.52
CA VAL A 53 -3.52 -6.03 -2.73
C VAL A 53 -2.15 -5.92 -3.38
N GLU A 54 -1.43 -7.02 -3.42
CA GLU A 54 -0.07 -7.16 -3.96
C GLU A 54 -0.06 -8.01 -5.23
N GLY A 55 0.92 -7.77 -6.07
CA GLY A 55 1.08 -8.50 -7.33
C GLY A 55 1.97 -7.77 -8.33
N ASN A 56 2.26 -8.46 -9.43
CA ASN A 56 3.10 -7.93 -10.51
C ASN A 56 2.39 -6.79 -11.28
N VAL A 57 3.07 -6.19 -12.24
CA VAL A 57 2.47 -5.22 -13.16
C VAL A 57 1.33 -5.86 -13.96
N CYS A 58 0.32 -5.06 -14.29
CA CYS A 58 -0.82 -5.49 -15.14
C CYS A 58 -1.59 -6.74 -14.67
N THR A 59 -1.55 -7.09 -13.38
CA THR A 59 -2.31 -8.24 -12.84
C THR A 59 -3.75 -7.94 -12.43
N GLY A 60 -4.25 -6.70 -12.59
CA GLY A 60 -5.62 -6.32 -12.21
C GLY A 60 -5.81 -5.92 -10.74
N LYS A 61 -4.73 -5.58 -10.04
CA LYS A 61 -4.74 -5.18 -8.61
C LYS A 61 -5.80 -4.14 -8.26
N GLY A 62 -5.92 -3.07 -9.06
CA GLY A 62 -6.88 -2.00 -8.79
C GLY A 62 -8.33 -2.44 -8.87
N HIS A 63 -8.65 -3.31 -9.83
CA HIS A 63 -9.99 -3.88 -9.93
C HIS A 63 -10.32 -4.73 -8.70
N VAL A 64 -9.41 -5.63 -8.31
CA VAL A 64 -9.60 -6.48 -7.12
C VAL A 64 -9.68 -5.63 -5.84
N ALA A 65 -8.81 -4.63 -5.69
CA ALA A 65 -8.80 -3.75 -4.53
C ALA A 65 -10.10 -2.94 -4.40
N GLN A 66 -10.62 -2.44 -5.52
CA GLN A 66 -11.89 -1.74 -5.55
C GLN A 66 -13.06 -2.65 -5.21
N LYS A 67 -13.16 -3.83 -5.84
CA LYS A 67 -14.22 -4.81 -5.55
C LYS A 67 -14.21 -5.28 -4.09
N LEU A 68 -13.03 -5.51 -3.51
CA LEU A 68 -12.90 -5.83 -2.08
C LEU A 68 -13.37 -4.66 -1.20
N ALA A 69 -13.04 -3.43 -1.55
CA ALA A 69 -13.46 -2.26 -0.80
C ALA A 69 -15.00 -2.10 -0.81
N GLU A 70 -15.63 -2.27 -1.97
CA GLU A 70 -17.08 -2.26 -2.14
C GLU A 70 -17.75 -3.36 -1.32
N ALA A 71 -17.27 -4.61 -1.43
CA ALA A 71 -17.85 -5.77 -0.76
C ALA A 71 -17.79 -5.69 0.78
N PHE A 72 -16.73 -5.09 1.33
CA PHE A 72 -16.54 -4.95 2.78
C PHE A 72 -16.89 -3.55 3.33
N GLY A 73 -17.34 -2.63 2.49
CA GLY A 73 -17.66 -1.24 2.89
C GLY A 73 -16.44 -0.47 3.40
N MET A 74 -15.26 -0.80 2.88
CA MET A 74 -13.98 -0.18 3.21
C MET A 74 -13.65 0.95 2.24
N TYR A 75 -12.76 1.84 2.63
CA TYR A 75 -12.27 2.87 1.73
C TYR A 75 -11.15 2.31 0.83
N TYR A 76 -11.22 2.59 -0.46
CA TYR A 76 -10.22 2.20 -1.43
C TYR A 76 -9.15 3.28 -1.63
N PHE A 77 -7.89 2.91 -1.47
CA PHE A 77 -6.72 3.72 -1.84
C PHE A 77 -6.06 3.13 -3.09
N SER A 78 -6.10 3.87 -4.20
CA SER A 78 -5.39 3.53 -5.42
C SER A 78 -3.87 3.60 -5.24
N ASP A 79 -3.11 2.88 -6.08
CA ASP A 79 -1.65 3.05 -6.13
C ASP A 79 -1.33 4.46 -6.63
N CYS A 80 -0.15 4.94 -6.26
CA CYS A 80 0.34 6.24 -6.70
C CYS A 80 0.69 6.23 -8.19
N THR A 81 0.38 7.33 -8.86
CA THR A 81 0.72 7.61 -10.25
C THR A 81 1.83 8.66 -10.34
N ASP A 82 2.44 8.82 -11.51
CA ASP A 82 3.40 9.91 -11.75
C ASP A 82 2.76 11.29 -11.48
N ASP A 83 1.45 11.44 -11.73
CA ASP A 83 0.73 12.68 -11.49
C ASP A 83 0.55 12.95 -9.98
N ASP A 84 0.36 11.92 -9.16
CA ASP A 84 0.34 12.07 -7.69
C ASP A 84 1.70 12.51 -7.13
N ILE A 85 2.78 12.23 -7.85
CA ILE A 85 4.14 12.62 -7.47
C ILE A 85 4.42 14.06 -7.90
N TYR A 86 4.13 14.40 -9.15
CA TYR A 86 4.62 15.62 -9.81
C TYR A 86 3.59 16.72 -10.03
N THR A 87 2.30 16.45 -9.85
CA THR A 87 1.24 17.44 -10.04
C THR A 87 0.81 18.03 -8.70
N PHE A 88 0.93 19.34 -8.55
CA PHE A 88 0.41 20.07 -7.40
C PHE A 88 -1.03 20.50 -7.65
N LYS A 89 -1.93 20.01 -6.80
CA LYS A 89 -3.34 20.42 -6.80
C LYS A 89 -3.50 21.73 -6.05
N LEU A 90 -3.63 22.84 -6.78
CA LEU A 90 -3.80 24.18 -6.21
C LEU A 90 -5.21 24.72 -6.49
N PRO A 91 -5.73 25.65 -5.65
CA PRO A 91 -7.06 26.23 -5.86
C PRO A 91 -7.21 26.98 -7.20
N GLN A 92 -6.10 27.44 -7.77
CA GLN A 92 -6.04 28.21 -9.01
C GLN A 92 -5.89 27.33 -10.26
N GLY A 93 -5.75 26.02 -10.09
CA GLY A 93 -5.48 25.06 -11.15
C GLY A 93 -4.33 24.13 -10.82
N ASP A 94 -4.35 22.94 -11.40
CA ASP A 94 -3.29 21.95 -11.21
C ASP A 94 -2.01 22.41 -11.90
N PHE A 95 -0.88 22.29 -11.18
CA PHE A 95 0.43 22.69 -11.67
C PHE A 95 1.34 21.47 -11.81
N ASP A 96 1.72 21.15 -13.04
CA ASP A 96 2.62 20.04 -13.34
C ASP A 96 4.09 20.50 -13.26
N LEU A 97 4.83 19.96 -12.30
CA LEU A 97 6.25 20.25 -12.12
C LEU A 97 7.10 19.84 -13.34
N ARG A 98 6.69 18.79 -14.04
CA ARG A 98 7.41 18.24 -15.21
C ARG A 98 7.50 19.23 -16.35
N SER A 99 6.59 20.21 -16.41
CA SER A 99 6.65 21.30 -17.40
C SER A 99 7.99 22.04 -17.38
N HIS A 100 8.68 22.09 -16.23
CA HIS A 100 9.97 22.79 -16.06
C HIS A 100 11.17 21.96 -16.54
N ASN A 101 10.98 20.71 -16.97
CA ASN A 101 12.08 19.84 -17.39
C ASN A 101 12.93 20.44 -18.52
N HIS A 102 12.37 21.31 -19.37
CA HIS A 102 13.11 21.98 -20.43
C HIS A 102 14.11 23.03 -19.90
N ALA A 103 13.84 23.62 -18.74
CA ALA A 103 14.67 24.66 -18.12
C ALA A 103 15.67 24.09 -17.09
N LEU A 104 15.48 22.85 -16.65
CA LEU A 104 16.33 22.20 -15.64
C LEU A 104 17.54 21.50 -16.27
N PRO A 105 18.72 21.52 -15.61
CA PRO A 105 19.85 20.71 -16.02
C PRO A 105 19.52 19.22 -15.88
N ASP A 106 20.20 18.36 -16.66
CA ASP A 106 19.83 16.94 -16.78
C ASP A 106 19.72 16.20 -15.45
N PHE A 107 20.60 16.48 -14.48
CA PHE A 107 20.56 15.84 -13.16
C PHE A 107 19.33 16.24 -12.32
N ALA A 108 18.73 17.41 -12.57
CA ALA A 108 17.60 17.94 -11.81
C ALA A 108 16.24 17.69 -12.50
N LYS A 109 16.23 17.21 -13.74
CA LYS A 109 14.99 16.90 -14.48
C LYS A 109 14.19 15.81 -13.77
N TYR A 110 12.90 16.07 -13.60
CA TYR A 110 11.92 15.12 -13.08
C TYR A 110 11.86 13.88 -13.98
N TYR A 111 11.82 12.71 -13.35
CA TYR A 111 11.94 11.41 -14.01
C TYR A 111 10.64 10.63 -13.84
N THR A 112 10.00 10.27 -14.95
CA THR A 112 8.71 9.57 -14.95
C THR A 112 8.89 8.08 -15.16
N THR A 113 7.85 7.29 -14.88
CA THR A 113 7.85 5.85 -15.20
C THR A 113 8.08 5.60 -16.68
N SER A 114 7.42 6.37 -17.55
CA SER A 114 7.61 6.27 -19.00
C SER A 114 9.05 6.51 -19.43
N MET A 115 9.72 7.51 -18.84
CA MET A 115 11.15 7.76 -19.09
C MET A 115 12.03 6.61 -18.60
N PHE A 116 11.75 6.08 -17.41
CA PHE A 116 12.51 4.99 -16.81
C PHE A 116 12.48 3.69 -17.65
N TRP A 117 11.29 3.27 -18.06
CA TRP A 117 11.16 2.00 -18.80
C TRP A 117 11.77 2.04 -20.20
N ASN A 118 12.00 3.23 -20.75
CA ASN A 118 12.61 3.45 -22.07
C ASN A 118 14.06 3.96 -22.00
N ASP A 119 14.61 4.12 -20.80
CA ASP A 119 15.99 4.56 -20.61
C ASP A 119 16.97 3.45 -21.03
N LYS A 120 17.95 3.80 -21.86
CA LYS A 120 18.97 2.86 -22.35
C LYS A 120 20.11 2.66 -21.35
N ASP A 121 20.35 3.63 -20.48
CA ASP A 121 21.43 3.57 -19.49
C ASP A 121 20.94 4.13 -18.13
N PRO A 122 20.07 3.35 -17.44
CA PRO A 122 19.46 3.78 -16.19
C PRO A 122 20.48 3.96 -15.06
N ILE A 123 21.60 3.23 -15.08
CA ILE A 123 22.61 3.26 -14.02
C ILE A 123 23.41 4.56 -14.07
N LYS A 124 23.87 4.97 -15.26
CA LYS A 124 24.74 6.16 -15.42
C LYS A 124 24.11 7.43 -14.86
N ASN A 125 22.78 7.56 -14.99
CA ASN A 125 22.06 8.75 -14.56
C ASN A 125 21.65 8.70 -13.08
N GLY A 126 21.68 7.54 -12.42
CA GLY A 126 21.26 7.37 -11.01
C GLY A 126 19.78 7.66 -10.71
N LYS A 127 18.99 8.01 -11.72
CA LYS A 127 17.57 8.38 -11.61
C LYS A 127 16.59 7.25 -11.27
N PRO A 128 16.86 5.96 -11.53
CA PRO A 128 15.98 4.88 -11.09
C PRO A 128 15.76 4.86 -9.58
N LEU A 129 16.82 5.13 -8.79
CA LEU A 129 16.72 5.24 -7.34
C LEU A 129 15.80 6.40 -6.93
N TYR A 130 15.95 7.55 -7.58
CA TYR A 130 15.10 8.72 -7.34
C TYR A 130 13.62 8.39 -7.54
N LEU A 131 13.26 7.76 -8.66
CA LEU A 131 11.89 7.33 -8.93
C LEU A 131 11.38 6.36 -7.87
N GLN A 132 12.18 5.36 -7.53
CA GLN A 132 11.81 4.34 -6.55
C GLN A 132 11.53 4.94 -5.16
N ILE A 133 12.31 5.94 -4.75
CA ILE A 133 12.09 6.66 -3.49
C ILE A 133 10.80 7.47 -3.52
N GLN A 134 10.46 8.13 -4.64
CA GLN A 134 9.23 8.90 -4.77
C GLN A 134 8.00 7.99 -4.62
N TYR A 135 7.99 6.86 -5.32
CA TYR A 135 6.94 5.84 -5.19
C TYR A 135 6.85 5.30 -3.75
N PHE A 136 7.98 4.94 -3.15
CA PHE A 136 8.04 4.46 -1.77
C PHE A 136 7.49 5.48 -0.78
N ALA A 137 7.86 6.75 -0.92
CA ALA A 137 7.37 7.82 -0.06
C ALA A 137 5.85 7.99 -0.20
N ARG A 138 5.32 8.01 -1.43
CA ARG A 138 3.87 8.11 -1.66
C ARG A 138 3.10 6.92 -1.09
N ARG A 139 3.56 5.68 -1.33
CA ARG A 139 2.94 4.47 -0.75
C ARG A 139 2.98 4.47 0.77
N TYR A 140 4.08 4.94 1.37
CA TYR A 140 4.18 5.12 2.83
C TYR A 140 3.14 6.12 3.36
N PHE A 141 2.96 7.26 2.68
CA PHE A 141 1.96 8.25 3.07
C PHE A 141 0.53 7.74 2.88
N SER A 142 0.22 7.05 1.79
CA SER A 142 -1.09 6.41 1.56
C SER A 142 -1.40 5.39 2.65
N TYR A 143 -0.45 4.53 2.99
CA TYR A 143 -0.60 3.55 4.07
C TYR A 143 -0.80 4.22 5.44
N THR A 144 -0.06 5.29 5.71
CA THR A 144 -0.23 6.07 6.95
C THR A 144 -1.59 6.75 7.00
N LYS A 145 -2.09 7.27 5.88
CA LYS A 145 -3.43 7.88 5.76
C LYS A 145 -4.53 6.85 6.00
N ALA A 146 -4.39 5.64 5.45
CA ALA A 146 -5.30 4.52 5.72
C ALA A 146 -5.34 4.17 7.21
N LYS A 147 -4.18 4.08 7.87
CA LYS A 147 -4.12 3.89 9.33
C LYS A 147 -4.79 5.02 10.11
N CYS A 148 -4.55 6.27 9.72
CA CYS A 148 -5.21 7.41 10.36
C CYS A 148 -6.73 7.29 10.21
N MET A 149 -7.24 7.00 9.01
CA MET A 149 -8.67 6.85 8.78
C MET A 149 -9.26 5.73 9.64
N LEU A 150 -8.59 4.57 9.72
CA LEU A 150 -8.97 3.47 10.59
C LEU A 150 -9.10 3.90 12.05
N PHE A 151 -8.07 4.53 12.64
CA PHE A 151 -8.12 4.94 14.06
C PHE A 151 -9.12 6.06 14.36
N ASN A 152 -9.38 6.92 13.37
CA ASN A 152 -10.23 8.09 13.54
C ASN A 152 -11.72 7.75 13.35
N THR A 153 -12.03 6.92 12.35
CA THR A 153 -13.41 6.63 11.94
C THR A 153 -13.85 5.21 12.25
N GLY A 154 -12.91 4.28 12.46
CA GLY A 154 -13.20 2.84 12.47
C GLY A 154 -13.32 2.23 11.08
N GLN A 155 -13.37 3.02 10.00
CA GLN A 155 -13.52 2.47 8.66
C GLN A 155 -12.24 1.73 8.21
N GLY A 156 -12.40 0.48 7.78
CA GLY A 156 -11.34 -0.30 7.15
C GLY A 156 -10.85 0.30 5.84
N SER A 157 -9.72 -0.20 5.34
CA SER A 157 -9.12 0.30 4.10
C SER A 157 -8.55 -0.82 3.25
N VAL A 158 -8.73 -0.71 1.94
CA VAL A 158 -8.05 -1.56 0.95
C VAL A 158 -7.08 -0.70 0.16
N LEU A 159 -5.82 -1.10 0.11
CA LEU A 159 -4.77 -0.39 -0.63
C LEU A 159 -4.22 -1.24 -1.77
N GLU A 160 -3.91 -0.61 -2.89
CA GLU A 160 -3.04 -1.20 -3.89
C GLU A 160 -1.58 -1.01 -3.54
N ARG A 161 -0.87 -2.13 -3.39
CA ARG A 161 0.52 -2.19 -2.92
C ARG A 161 0.74 -1.55 -1.56
N SER A 162 1.89 -1.83 -0.98
CA SER A 162 2.28 -1.30 0.32
C SER A 162 3.72 -0.86 0.34
N PRO A 163 4.09 0.04 1.26
CA PRO A 163 5.51 0.36 1.48
C PRO A 163 6.34 -0.86 1.90
N PHE A 164 5.70 -1.97 2.33
CA PHE A 164 6.41 -3.15 2.80
C PHE A 164 6.97 -4.00 1.65
N SER A 165 6.31 -4.06 0.49
CA SER A 165 6.77 -4.83 -0.67
C SER A 165 7.74 -4.05 -1.56
N ASP A 166 7.87 -2.73 -1.39
CA ASP A 166 8.67 -1.88 -2.29
C ASP A 166 10.15 -2.24 -2.40
N PHE A 167 10.75 -2.85 -1.37
CA PHE A 167 12.14 -3.31 -1.44
C PHE A 167 12.33 -4.46 -2.44
N VAL A 168 11.31 -5.29 -2.65
CA VAL A 168 11.32 -6.37 -3.65
C VAL A 168 11.48 -5.78 -5.05
N PHE A 169 10.82 -4.65 -5.31
CA PHE A 169 10.92 -3.96 -6.59
C PHE A 169 12.35 -3.43 -6.80
N ALA A 170 12.96 -2.81 -5.78
CA ALA A 170 14.35 -2.35 -5.85
C ALA A 170 15.33 -3.51 -6.06
N GLN A 171 15.13 -4.66 -5.40
CA GLN A 171 15.93 -5.87 -5.61
C GLN A 171 15.79 -6.41 -7.04
N ALA A 172 14.56 -6.44 -7.58
CA ALA A 172 14.30 -6.88 -8.94
C ALA A 172 14.96 -5.97 -9.98
N LEU A 173 14.98 -4.65 -9.73
CA LEU A 173 15.69 -3.68 -10.57
C LEU A 173 17.20 -3.97 -10.59
N ASN A 174 17.80 -4.20 -9.42
CA ASN A 174 19.21 -4.53 -9.32
C ASN A 174 19.57 -5.86 -10.00
N HIS A 175 18.79 -6.93 -9.79
CA HIS A 175 18.97 -8.21 -10.49
C HIS A 175 18.90 -8.11 -12.02
N CYS A 176 18.21 -7.10 -12.53
CA CYS A 176 18.09 -6.84 -13.96
C CYS A 176 19.14 -5.86 -14.50
N GLY A 177 20.07 -5.36 -13.67
CA GLY A 177 21.06 -4.37 -14.07
C GLY A 177 20.48 -2.98 -14.31
N LEU A 178 19.33 -2.66 -13.70
CA LEU A 178 18.67 -1.35 -13.81
C LEU A 178 18.97 -0.43 -12.61
N LEU A 179 19.61 -0.96 -11.57
CA LEU A 179 19.95 -0.25 -10.34
C LEU A 179 21.32 -0.75 -9.83
N SER A 180 22.22 0.16 -9.46
CA SER A 180 23.53 -0.22 -8.90
C SER A 180 23.41 -0.79 -7.49
N ASP A 181 24.40 -1.58 -7.06
CA ASP A 181 24.43 -2.17 -5.72
C ASP A 181 24.43 -1.10 -4.63
N TYR A 182 25.21 -0.04 -4.80
CA TYR A 182 25.22 1.10 -3.88
C TYR A 182 23.83 1.75 -3.73
N ALA A 183 23.10 1.89 -4.84
CA ALA A 183 21.75 2.44 -4.81
C ALA A 183 20.76 1.49 -4.13
N LEU A 184 20.91 0.18 -4.32
CA LEU A 184 20.12 -0.82 -3.62
C LEU A 184 20.36 -0.79 -2.11
N ASP A 185 21.63 -0.79 -1.68
CA ASP A 185 22.01 -0.74 -0.27
C ASP A 185 21.42 0.49 0.42
N TRP A 186 21.54 1.65 -0.24
CA TRP A 186 20.96 2.90 0.25
C TRP A 186 19.43 2.80 0.37
N PHE A 187 18.75 2.23 -0.63
CA PHE A 187 17.30 2.04 -0.59
C PHE A 187 16.89 1.10 0.54
N MET A 188 17.57 -0.03 0.69
CA MET A 188 17.28 -1.03 1.72
C MET A 188 17.45 -0.45 3.13
N TYR A 189 18.50 0.35 3.37
CA TYR A 189 18.70 1.04 4.64
C TYR A 189 17.54 2.00 4.97
N ASN A 190 17.12 2.81 4.00
CA ASN A 190 16.02 3.76 4.17
C ASN A 190 14.67 3.07 4.36
N HIS A 191 14.43 2.00 3.60
CA HIS A 191 13.24 1.16 3.70
C HIS A 191 13.14 0.57 5.10
N ALA A 192 14.17 -0.16 5.55
CA ALA A 192 14.20 -0.83 6.86
C ALA A 192 13.97 0.15 8.01
N SER A 193 14.59 1.33 7.95
CA SER A 193 14.43 2.39 8.96
C SER A 193 13.01 2.96 9.01
N THR A 194 12.36 3.08 7.84
CA THR A 194 11.04 3.72 7.71
C THR A 194 9.90 2.75 8.05
N VAL A 195 9.94 1.52 7.53
CA VAL A 195 8.85 0.54 7.70
C VAL A 195 8.77 -0.06 9.10
N ARG A 196 9.84 0.03 9.89
CA ARG A 196 9.85 -0.40 11.31
C ARG A 196 8.91 0.43 12.19
N SER A 197 8.55 1.64 11.76
CA SER A 197 7.71 2.56 12.53
C SER A 197 6.20 2.39 12.29
N ILE A 198 5.80 1.50 11.37
CA ILE A 198 4.41 1.29 10.98
C ILE A 198 4.02 -0.19 11.08
N TRP A 199 2.86 -0.44 11.68
CA TRP A 199 2.33 -1.80 11.81
C TRP A 199 1.99 -2.42 10.45
N ARG A 200 2.15 -3.74 10.34
CA ARG A 200 1.85 -4.51 9.13
C ARG A 200 0.35 -4.57 8.85
N PRO A 201 -0.09 -4.80 7.59
CA PRO A 201 -1.51 -4.94 7.29
C PRO A 201 -2.09 -6.19 7.97
N HIS A 202 -3.41 -6.26 8.08
CA HIS A 202 -4.08 -7.46 8.58
C HIS A 202 -4.07 -8.54 7.49
N VAL A 203 -4.38 -8.16 6.26
CA VAL A 203 -4.45 -9.07 5.12
C VAL A 203 -3.58 -8.56 3.98
N VAL A 204 -2.82 -9.46 3.38
CA VAL A 204 -2.12 -9.26 2.11
C VAL A 204 -2.78 -10.19 1.09
N VAL A 205 -3.54 -9.61 0.16
CA VAL A 205 -4.13 -10.32 -0.97
C VAL A 205 -3.11 -10.34 -2.09
N TYR A 206 -2.56 -11.51 -2.40
CA TYR A 206 -1.59 -11.69 -3.47
C TYR A 206 -2.27 -12.22 -4.74
N LEU A 207 -2.13 -11.48 -5.84
CA LEU A 207 -2.57 -11.92 -7.17
C LEU A 207 -1.44 -12.69 -7.86
N ARG A 208 -1.47 -14.02 -7.75
CA ARG A 208 -0.55 -14.90 -8.48
C ARG A 208 -0.96 -14.97 -9.93
N THR A 209 -0.11 -14.45 -10.83
CA THR A 209 -0.42 -14.34 -12.26
C THR A 209 0.73 -14.90 -13.10
N PRO A 210 0.47 -15.82 -14.05
CA PRO A 210 1.51 -16.34 -14.92
C PRO A 210 2.03 -15.27 -15.88
N LEU A 211 3.30 -15.42 -16.31
CA LEU A 211 3.97 -14.47 -17.20
C LEU A 211 3.22 -14.25 -18.52
N SER A 212 2.67 -15.32 -19.12
CA SER A 212 1.90 -15.27 -20.36
C SER A 212 0.72 -14.31 -20.24
N MET A 213 -0.08 -14.44 -19.19
CA MET A 213 -1.22 -13.57 -18.92
C MET A 213 -0.79 -12.13 -18.69
N ILE A 214 0.30 -11.89 -17.95
CA ILE A 214 0.82 -10.51 -17.76
C ILE A 214 1.16 -9.87 -19.11
N ARG A 215 1.78 -10.62 -20.03
CA ARG A 215 2.13 -10.13 -21.36
C ARG A 215 0.92 -9.84 -22.23
N GLU A 216 -0.09 -10.68 -22.16
CA GLU A 216 -1.37 -10.44 -22.85
C GLU A 216 -2.06 -9.18 -22.32
N GLU A 217 -2.11 -8.99 -21.01
CA GLU A 217 -2.70 -7.80 -20.39
C GLU A 217 -1.92 -6.52 -20.75
N ILE A 218 -0.59 -6.58 -20.81
CA ILE A 218 0.23 -5.45 -21.30
C ILE A 218 -0.15 -5.10 -22.74
N LYS A 219 -0.29 -6.10 -23.62
CA LYS A 219 -0.70 -5.88 -25.02
C LYS A 219 -2.10 -5.31 -25.12
N LYS A 220 -3.07 -5.87 -24.38
CA LYS A 220 -4.47 -5.40 -24.36
C LYS A 220 -4.58 -3.95 -23.90
N ARG A 221 -3.83 -3.56 -22.88
CA ARG A 221 -3.84 -2.18 -22.35
C ARG A 221 -3.32 -1.16 -23.37
N ASN A 222 -2.48 -1.60 -24.31
CA ASN A 222 -1.97 -0.83 -25.44
C ASN A 222 -1.41 0.56 -25.07
N VAL A 223 -0.69 0.65 -23.95
CA VAL A 223 -0.04 1.88 -23.52
C VAL A 223 1.31 2.00 -24.25
N PRO A 224 1.55 3.06 -25.06
CA PRO A 224 2.69 3.12 -25.98
C PRO A 224 4.05 2.86 -25.31
N TRP A 225 4.26 3.40 -24.11
CA TRP A 225 5.51 3.25 -23.37
C TRP A 225 5.64 1.91 -22.64
N GLN A 226 4.55 1.17 -22.40
CA GLN A 226 4.58 -0.15 -21.74
C GLN A 226 4.81 -1.28 -22.75
N THR A 227 4.17 -1.20 -23.92
CA THR A 227 4.25 -2.25 -24.94
C THR A 227 5.65 -2.35 -25.54
N ASN A 228 6.31 -1.21 -25.76
CA ASN A 228 7.65 -1.13 -26.34
C ASN A 228 8.74 -0.81 -25.30
N ALA A 229 8.46 -1.01 -24.02
CA ALA A 229 9.40 -0.73 -22.94
C ALA A 229 10.69 -1.56 -23.10
N HIS A 230 11.83 -0.88 -23.12
CA HIS A 230 13.15 -1.52 -23.19
C HIS A 230 13.45 -2.35 -21.93
N ASN A 231 13.14 -1.79 -20.76
CA ASN A 231 13.53 -2.36 -19.47
C ASN A 231 12.47 -3.32 -18.88
N LEU A 232 11.24 -3.35 -19.42
CA LEU A 232 10.16 -4.23 -18.95
C LEU A 232 10.24 -5.62 -19.60
N THR A 233 11.34 -6.32 -19.31
CA THR A 233 11.68 -7.62 -19.89
C THR A 233 11.02 -8.79 -19.13
N ASP A 234 10.98 -9.96 -19.76
CA ASP A 234 10.49 -11.20 -19.11
C ASP A 234 11.34 -11.57 -17.91
N LYS A 235 12.64 -11.29 -18.00
CA LYS A 235 13.59 -11.43 -16.90
C LYS A 235 13.15 -10.58 -15.71
N PHE A 236 12.78 -9.31 -15.93
CA PHE A 236 12.31 -8.43 -14.85
C PHE A 236 11.01 -8.94 -14.22
N ILE A 237 10.00 -9.25 -15.03
CA ILE A 237 8.70 -9.71 -14.53
C ILE A 237 8.86 -10.98 -13.69
N THR A 238 9.62 -11.96 -14.21
CA THR A 238 9.87 -13.24 -13.53
C THR A 238 10.70 -13.06 -12.25
N SER A 239 11.73 -12.21 -12.30
CA SER A 239 12.58 -11.91 -11.12
C SER A 239 11.78 -11.20 -10.03
N TYR A 240 10.90 -10.27 -10.39
CA TYR A 240 10.04 -9.59 -9.43
C TYR A 240 9.04 -10.56 -8.78
N THR A 241 8.40 -11.44 -9.56
CA THR A 241 7.48 -12.45 -9.00
C THR A 241 8.19 -13.36 -8.00
N SER A 242 9.35 -13.91 -8.36
CA SER A 242 10.08 -14.84 -7.48
C SER A 242 10.57 -14.17 -6.20
N LEU A 243 11.08 -12.94 -6.29
CA LEU A 243 11.48 -12.16 -5.12
C LEU A 243 10.29 -11.75 -4.25
N LEU A 244 9.13 -11.45 -4.85
CA LEU A 244 7.92 -11.10 -4.09
C LEU A 244 7.44 -12.28 -3.26
N GLU A 245 7.40 -13.46 -3.85
CA GLU A 245 6.99 -14.70 -3.18
C GLU A 245 7.97 -15.09 -2.06
N LYS A 246 9.26 -15.13 -2.37
CA LYS A 246 10.29 -15.59 -1.44
C LYS A 246 10.65 -14.57 -0.36
N ASN A 247 10.91 -13.32 -0.75
CA ASN A 247 11.50 -12.35 0.17
C ASN A 247 10.45 -11.54 0.93
N TYR A 248 9.21 -11.46 0.44
CA TYR A 248 8.15 -10.69 1.09
C TYR A 248 6.98 -11.53 1.58
N LEU A 249 6.36 -12.35 0.72
CA LEU A 249 5.14 -13.09 1.08
C LEU A 249 5.42 -14.19 2.13
N GLU A 250 6.51 -14.94 1.99
CA GLU A 250 6.87 -15.98 2.98
C GLU A 250 7.12 -15.36 4.38
N PRO A 251 7.97 -14.32 4.56
CA PRO A 251 8.14 -13.70 5.88
C PRO A 251 6.87 -13.03 6.43
N ILE A 252 6.10 -12.33 5.59
CA ILE A 252 4.92 -11.60 6.07
C ILE A 252 3.79 -12.55 6.45
N SER A 253 3.72 -13.76 5.90
CA SER A 253 2.72 -14.79 6.27
C SER A 253 2.73 -15.14 7.77
N LYS A 254 3.88 -14.98 8.42
CA LYS A 254 4.05 -15.21 9.86
C LYS A 254 3.43 -14.10 10.71
N ILE A 255 3.33 -12.89 10.16
CA ILE A 255 2.89 -11.68 10.90
C ILE A 255 1.46 -11.28 10.51
N SER A 256 1.14 -11.33 9.22
CA SER A 256 -0.15 -10.97 8.62
C SER A 256 -0.79 -12.16 7.94
N GLN A 257 -2.10 -12.10 7.67
CA GLN A 257 -2.74 -13.13 6.86
C GLN A 257 -2.44 -12.91 5.37
N VAL A 258 -1.94 -13.94 4.69
CA VAL A 258 -1.73 -13.90 3.24
C VAL A 258 -2.86 -14.69 2.59
N PHE A 259 -3.55 -14.05 1.64
CA PHE A 259 -4.62 -14.65 0.86
C PHE A 259 -4.21 -14.65 -0.60
N VAL A 260 -4.10 -15.83 -1.22
CA VAL A 260 -3.63 -15.96 -2.60
C VAL A 260 -4.81 -16.17 -3.52
N ILE A 261 -4.95 -15.28 -4.50
CA ILE A 261 -5.86 -15.44 -5.63
C ILE A 261 -5.02 -15.85 -6.83
N ASP A 262 -5.24 -17.07 -7.32
CA ASP A 262 -4.59 -17.57 -8.51
C ASP A 262 -5.38 -17.16 -9.75
N ARG A 263 -4.79 -16.29 -10.57
CA ARG A 263 -5.42 -15.82 -11.81
C ARG A 263 -5.53 -16.89 -12.89
N SER A 264 -4.80 -18.01 -12.76
CA SER A 264 -4.97 -19.13 -13.70
C SER A 264 -6.26 -19.91 -13.48
N THR A 265 -6.85 -19.83 -12.28
CA THR A 265 -8.08 -20.55 -11.93
C THR A 265 -9.25 -19.63 -11.61
N THR A 266 -9.00 -18.35 -11.33
CA THR A 266 -10.02 -17.38 -10.92
C THR A 266 -10.07 -16.22 -11.92
N GLU A 267 -11.22 -16.01 -12.53
CA GLU A 267 -11.48 -14.86 -13.39
C GLU A 267 -11.86 -13.64 -12.55
N ILE A 268 -10.89 -12.76 -12.29
CA ILE A 268 -11.09 -11.59 -11.42
C ILE A 268 -12.13 -10.58 -11.91
N TYR A 269 -12.58 -10.68 -13.17
CA TYR A 269 -13.61 -9.81 -13.75
C TYR A 269 -14.98 -10.45 -13.75
N ASP A 270 -15.07 -11.74 -13.44
CA ASP A 270 -16.34 -12.42 -13.19
C ASP A 270 -16.80 -12.13 -11.75
N GLU A 271 -18.06 -11.75 -11.59
CA GLU A 271 -18.58 -11.31 -10.30
C GLU A 271 -18.78 -12.48 -9.33
N GLU A 272 -19.12 -13.67 -9.84
CA GLU A 272 -19.35 -14.86 -9.01
C GLU A 272 -18.03 -15.41 -8.48
N ASP A 273 -17.01 -15.53 -9.34
CA ASP A 273 -15.66 -15.91 -8.93
C ASP A 273 -15.12 -14.96 -7.85
N MET A 274 -15.29 -13.65 -8.04
CA MET A 274 -14.88 -12.66 -7.04
C MET A 274 -15.67 -12.79 -5.74
N ARG A 275 -16.99 -13.06 -5.82
CA ARG A 275 -17.85 -13.28 -4.64
C ARG A 275 -17.37 -14.49 -3.83
N ILE A 276 -17.03 -15.60 -4.49
CA ILE A 276 -16.46 -16.79 -3.85
C ILE A 276 -15.15 -16.45 -3.12
N GLN A 277 -14.27 -15.66 -3.74
CA GLN A 277 -13.03 -15.25 -3.06
C GLN A 277 -13.30 -14.36 -1.85
N MET A 278 -14.30 -13.48 -1.90
CA MET A 278 -14.68 -12.63 -0.79
C MET A 278 -15.26 -13.43 0.37
N GLU A 279 -16.11 -14.43 0.09
CA GLU A 279 -16.64 -15.34 1.11
C GLU A 279 -15.51 -16.10 1.81
N ARG A 280 -14.57 -16.68 1.04
CA ARG A 280 -13.38 -17.35 1.60
C ARG A 280 -12.55 -16.42 2.48
N LEU A 281 -12.51 -15.13 2.15
CA LEU A 281 -11.79 -14.14 2.95
C LEU A 281 -12.47 -13.88 4.30
N THR A 282 -13.80 -14.03 4.39
CA THR A 282 -14.53 -13.87 5.65
C THR A 282 -14.24 -14.96 6.68
N ASP A 283 -13.79 -16.13 6.24
CA ASP A 283 -13.52 -17.29 7.10
C ASP A 283 -12.25 -17.13 7.95
N PHE A 284 -11.34 -16.22 7.55
CA PHE A 284 -10.11 -16.01 8.31
C PHE A 284 -10.37 -15.30 9.63
N GLU A 285 -9.78 -15.81 10.71
CA GLU A 285 -9.71 -15.10 11.99
C GLU A 285 -8.59 -14.04 11.90
N LEU A 286 -8.96 -12.76 12.08
CA LEU A 286 -8.06 -11.62 11.90
C LEU A 286 -7.84 -10.78 13.18
N ASP A 287 -8.47 -11.14 14.30
CA ASP A 287 -8.30 -10.44 15.58
C ASP A 287 -7.20 -11.11 16.45
N GLY A 288 -6.72 -12.28 16.04
CA GLY A 288 -5.77 -13.10 16.78
C GLY A 288 -6.35 -13.73 18.04
N LYS A 289 -7.67 -13.96 18.09
CA LYS A 289 -8.34 -14.65 19.20
C LYS A 289 -7.94 -16.12 19.19
N GLY A 290 -7.45 -16.62 20.32
CA GLY A 290 -6.96 -17.99 20.47
C GLY A 290 -5.47 -18.17 20.18
N LEU A 291 -4.76 -17.14 19.71
CA LEU A 291 -3.30 -17.18 19.59
C LEU A 291 -2.63 -17.03 20.96
N LEU A 292 -1.50 -17.72 21.14
CA LEU A 292 -0.65 -17.58 22.33
C LEU A 292 -0.12 -16.15 22.48
N LYS A 293 0.25 -15.78 23.70
CA LYS A 293 0.72 -14.41 24.02
C LYS A 293 1.95 -14.00 23.21
N ASP A 294 2.86 -14.94 22.98
CA ASP A 294 4.15 -14.72 22.31
C ASP A 294 4.08 -15.01 20.80
N ASP A 295 2.89 -15.34 20.28
CA ASP A 295 2.68 -15.52 18.85
C ASP A 295 2.86 -14.17 18.12
N ILE A 296 3.72 -14.18 17.10
CA ILE A 296 4.06 -13.01 16.28
C ILE A 296 2.91 -12.60 15.34
N LYS A 297 1.95 -13.49 15.07
CA LYS A 297 0.82 -13.22 14.20
C LYS A 297 -0.07 -12.14 14.83
N PHE A 298 -0.28 -11.08 14.06
CA PHE A 298 -1.02 -9.88 14.46
C PHE A 298 -0.53 -9.22 15.76
N LEU A 299 0.70 -9.50 16.21
CA LEU A 299 1.19 -9.05 17.52
C LEU A 299 1.05 -7.53 17.69
N GLU A 300 1.43 -6.76 16.66
CA GLU A 300 1.31 -5.30 16.67
C GLU A 300 -0.14 -4.83 16.81
N TRP A 301 -1.10 -5.54 16.21
CA TRP A 301 -2.52 -5.22 16.36
C TRP A 301 -3.00 -5.64 17.75
N ARG A 302 -2.78 -6.89 18.14
CA ARG A 302 -3.22 -7.48 19.41
C ARG A 302 -2.76 -6.68 20.63
N ASP A 303 -1.49 -6.30 20.66
CA ASP A 303 -0.92 -5.56 21.78
C ASP A 303 -1.43 -4.13 21.87
N ASN A 304 -1.71 -3.49 20.72
CA ASN A 304 -2.05 -2.08 20.71
C ASN A 304 -3.56 -1.79 20.65
N THR A 305 -4.38 -2.75 20.22
CA THR A 305 -5.85 -2.64 20.22
C THR A 305 -6.48 -3.17 21.51
N HIS A 306 -5.97 -4.28 22.07
CA HIS A 306 -6.62 -4.98 23.17
C HIS A 306 -5.96 -4.80 24.55
N ARG A 307 -4.67 -4.42 24.63
CA ARG A 307 -3.90 -4.41 25.90
C ARG A 307 -3.58 -3.00 26.48
N GLU A 308 -4.48 -2.04 26.25
CA GLU A 308 -4.50 -0.62 26.69
C GLU A 308 -3.26 0.08 27.28
N THR A 309 -2.90 1.22 26.67
CA THR A 309 -2.89 2.54 27.33
C THR A 309 -2.89 3.64 26.25
N PRO A 310 -3.64 4.75 26.42
CA PRO A 310 -3.64 5.87 25.48
C PRO A 310 -2.23 6.46 25.22
N SER A 311 -1.29 6.27 26.16
CA SER A 311 0.10 6.75 26.11
C SER A 311 1.00 6.05 25.08
N LYS A 312 0.74 4.78 24.70
CA LYS A 312 1.46 4.08 23.63
C LYS A 312 0.92 4.47 22.24
N ARG A 313 -0.39 4.68 22.12
CA ARG A 313 -1.05 5.23 20.92
C ARG A 313 -0.66 6.68 20.66
N ALA A 314 -0.62 7.51 21.71
CA ALA A 314 -0.06 8.85 21.65
C ALA A 314 1.42 8.86 21.25
N ARG A 315 2.20 7.82 21.56
CA ARG A 315 3.58 7.66 21.08
C ARG A 315 3.65 7.38 19.57
N TRP A 316 2.76 6.55 19.03
CA TRP A 316 2.65 6.36 17.58
C TRP A 316 2.18 7.64 16.88
N PHE A 317 1.10 8.28 17.35
CA PHE A 317 0.66 9.59 16.83
C PHE A 317 1.74 10.66 16.96
N ARG A 318 2.49 10.71 18.08
CA ARG A 318 3.66 11.59 18.23
C ARG A 318 4.76 11.24 17.24
N SER A 319 5.04 9.97 16.99
CA SER A 319 6.04 9.55 15.99
C SER A 319 5.62 9.95 14.57
N VAL A 320 4.37 9.65 14.19
CA VAL A 320 3.81 10.01 12.88
C VAL A 320 3.71 11.52 12.70
N ILE A 321 3.18 12.27 13.68
CA ILE A 321 3.06 13.74 13.61
C ILE A 321 4.43 14.42 13.67
N LYS A 322 5.39 13.91 14.46
CA LYS A 322 6.75 14.48 14.51
C LYS A 322 7.49 14.21 13.18
N ASN A 323 7.24 13.07 12.53
CA ASN A 323 7.75 12.79 11.18
C ASN A 323 7.02 13.57 10.09
N PHE A 324 5.70 13.77 10.20
CA PHE A 324 4.89 14.61 9.30
C PHE A 324 5.33 16.07 9.40
N ARG A 325 5.40 16.64 10.61
CA ARG A 325 5.82 18.03 10.82
C ARG A 325 7.29 18.24 10.44
N LYS A 326 8.23 17.38 10.85
CA LYS A 326 9.65 17.55 10.47
C LYS A 326 9.89 17.45 8.96
N ARG A 327 9.12 16.65 8.21
CA ARG A 327 9.27 16.56 6.74
C ARG A 327 8.48 17.61 5.97
N VAL A 328 7.35 18.11 6.49
CA VAL A 328 6.66 19.29 5.92
C VAL A 328 7.51 20.56 6.06
N TYR A 329 8.38 20.65 7.07
CA TYR A 329 9.37 21.73 7.17
C TYR A 329 10.60 21.56 6.25
N LEU A 330 10.90 20.34 5.78
CA LEU A 330 11.96 20.07 4.78
C LEU A 330 11.43 20.06 3.34
N SER A 331 10.11 20.00 3.17
CA SER A 331 9.39 20.16 1.90
C SER A 331 8.38 21.27 2.07
N GLY A 332 8.89 22.51 2.04
CA GLY A 332 8.09 23.73 2.20
C GLY A 332 7.11 23.99 1.06
N VAL A 333 6.31 23.01 0.62
CA VAL A 333 5.23 23.17 -0.36
C VAL A 333 4.23 22.02 -0.20
N TYR A 334 3.45 21.98 0.87
CA TYR A 334 2.22 21.16 0.90
C TYR A 334 1.07 21.95 1.49
N GLY A 335 0.66 22.98 0.74
CA GLY A 335 -0.65 23.59 0.87
C GLY A 335 -1.70 22.80 0.10
N THR A 336 -1.98 21.57 0.52
CA THR A 336 -3.18 20.86 0.06
C THR A 336 -4.29 21.09 1.07
N LYS A 337 -5.25 21.95 0.70
CA LYS A 337 -6.55 22.01 1.35
C LYS A 337 -7.24 20.64 1.17
N LEU A 338 -7.59 20.01 2.28
CA LEU A 338 -8.69 19.05 2.41
C LEU A 338 -9.77 19.71 3.27
#